data_AF-A0A842K096-F1
#
_entry.id   AF-A0A842K096-F1
#
_cell.length_a   1.000
_cell.length_b   1.000
_cell.length_c   1.000
_cell.angle_alpha   90.00
_cell.angle_beta   90.00
_cell.angle_gamma   90.00
#
_symmetry.space_group_name_H-M   'P 1'
#
loop_
_entity.id
_entity.type
_entity.pdbx_description
1 polymer ?
#
loop_
_entity_poly.entity_id
_entity_poly.type
_entity_poly.pdbx_seq_one_letter_code
_entity_poly.pdbx_strand_id
1 'polypeptide(L)' 'MTFTEPDLDPDVAQARLFRDLLHEEIAVLTARIDTTRARDGRLGAEDPESRARLGEARQLVARLTARYPELRDTGRPTS' A
#
# COMPACT_ATOMS: atom_id res chain seq x y z
N MET A 1 -15.60 -26.85 -21.15
CA MET A 1 -15.34 -26.46 -19.75
C MET A 1 -14.69 -25.09 -19.78
N THR A 2 -15.49 -24.03 -19.63
CA THR A 2 -14.97 -22.68 -19.47
C THR A 2 -14.60 -22.50 -18.00
N PHE A 3 -13.31 -22.27 -17.73
CA PHE A 3 -12.85 -21.80 -16.44
C PHE A 3 -13.47 -20.42 -16.21
N THR A 4 -14.50 -20.34 -15.38
CA THR A 4 -14.98 -19.06 -14.85
C THR A 4 -13.92 -18.66 -13.82
N GLU A 5 -13.01 -17.77 -14.22
CA GLU A 5 -12.30 -16.94 -13.24
C GLU A 5 -13.36 -16.42 -12.26
N PRO A 6 -13.15 -16.54 -10.93
CA PRO A 6 -14.16 -16.12 -9.99
C PRO A 6 -14.55 -14.69 -10.32
N ASP A 7 -15.86 -14.48 -10.53
CA ASP A 7 -16.54 -13.22 -10.83
C ASP A 7 -16.23 -12.23 -9.69
N LEU A 8 -15.00 -11.72 -9.69
CA LEU A 8 -14.50 -10.77 -8.72
C LEU A 8 -15.07 -9.44 -9.17
N ASP A 9 -15.92 -8.88 -8.32
CA ASP A 9 -16.52 -7.57 -8.51
C ASP A 9 -15.44 -6.61 -9.07
N PRO A 10 -15.67 -5.99 -10.24
CA PRO A 10 -14.69 -5.13 -10.89
C PRO A 10 -14.22 -3.99 -9.97
N ASP A 11 -15.07 -3.53 -9.04
CA ASP A 11 -14.70 -2.54 -8.02
C ASP A 11 -13.69 -3.12 -7.02
N VAL A 12 -13.82 -4.40 -6.63
CA VAL A 12 -12.86 -5.08 -5.76
C VAL A 12 -11.55 -5.34 -6.48
N ALA A 13 -11.57 -5.76 -7.75
CA ALA A 13 -10.37 -5.95 -8.56
C ALA A 13 -9.59 -4.63 -8.73
N GLN A 14 -10.30 -3.53 -9.00
CA GLN A 14 -9.70 -2.21 -9.09
C GLN A 14 -9.15 -1.73 -7.73
N ALA A 15 -9.90 -1.97 -6.64
CA ALA A 15 -9.44 -1.62 -5.29
C ALA A 15 -8.19 -2.43 -4.87
N ARG A 16 -8.06 -3.69 -5.32
CA ARG A 16 -6.85 -4.51 -5.14
C ARG A 16 -5.64 -3.89 -5.84
N LEU A 17 -5.78 -3.56 -7.12
CA LEU A 17 -4.70 -2.91 -7.87
C LEU A 17 -4.26 -1.60 -7.19
N PHE A 18 -5.22 -0.77 -6.79
CA PHE A 18 -4.91 0.50 -6.14
C PHE A 18 -4.25 0.33 -4.77
N ARG A 19 -4.68 -0.67 -3.97
CA ARG A 19 -4.00 -1.05 -2.72
C ARG A 19 -2.55 -1.47 -2.98
N ASP A 20 -2.29 -2.26 -4.02
CA ASP A 20 -0.96 -2.77 -4.32
C ASP A 20 -0.01 -1.64 -4.74
N LEU A 21 -0.48 -0.71 -5.57
CA LEU A 21 0.25 0.51 -5.92
C LEU A 21 0.57 1.37 -4.68
N LEU A 22 -0.39 1.53 -3.77
CA LEU A 22 -0.17 2.27 -2.51
C LEU A 22 0.86 1.57 -1.61
N HIS A 23 0.90 0.24 -1.57
CA HIS A 23 1.93 -0.49 -0.84
C HIS A 23 3.33 -0.27 -1.43
N GLU A 24 3.45 -0.26 -2.76
CA GLU A 24 4.71 0.08 -3.43
C GLU A 24 5.14 1.51 -3.12
N GLU A 25 4.21 2.47 -3.16
CA GLU A 25 4.49 3.86 -2.81
C GLU A 25 4.96 4.00 -1.35
N ILE A 26 4.29 3.31 -0.42
CA ILE A 26 4.70 3.25 1.00
C ILE A 26 6.13 2.70 1.13
N ALA A 27 6.47 1.64 0.40
CA ALA A 27 7.80 1.05 0.43
C ALA A 27 8.86 2.03 -0.10
N VAL A 28 8.60 2.69 -1.22
CA VAL A 28 9.49 3.69 -1.82
C VAL A 28 9.70 4.89 -0.89
N LEU A 29 8.61 5.44 -0.33
CA LEU A 29 8.68 6.58 0.59
C LEU A 29 9.44 6.22 1.87
N THR A 30 9.22 5.02 2.41
CA THR A 30 9.95 4.51 3.57
C THR A 30 11.44 4.41 3.27
N ALA A 31 11.81 3.77 2.16
CA ALA A 31 13.21 3.64 1.74
C ALA A 31 13.89 4.99 1.51
N ARG A 32 13.18 5.96 0.92
CA ARG A 32 13.68 7.32 0.71
C ARG A 32 13.95 8.03 2.04
N ILE A 33 13.03 7.95 3.01
CA ILE A 33 13.20 8.53 4.34
C ILE A 33 14.41 7.90 5.06
N ASP A 34 14.56 6.58 4.99
CA ASP A 34 15.70 5.88 5.60
C ASP A 34 17.03 6.24 4.92
N THR A 35 17.05 6.36 3.60
CA THR A 35 18.24 6.77 2.83
C THR A 35 18.66 8.20 3.17
N THR A 36 17.71 9.13 3.27
CA THR A 36 17.99 10.51 3.69
C THR A 36 18.54 10.55 5.11
N ARG A 37 17.97 9.78 6.04
CA ARG A 37 18.49 9.65 7.41
C ARG A 37 19.93 9.13 7.46
N ALA A 38 20.25 8.13 6.65
CA ALA A 38 21.58 7.55 6.58
C ALA A 38 22.60 8.51 5.95
N ARG A 39 22.20 9.30 4.95
CA ARG A 39 23.07 10.22 4.21
C ARG A 39 23.41 11.48 5.00
N ASP A 40 22.43 12.10 5.65
CA ASP A 40 22.64 13.42 6.25
C ASP A 40 23.21 13.35 7.67
N GLY A 41 23.20 12.18 8.33
CA GLY A 41 23.69 11.97 9.70
C GLY A 41 22.98 12.80 10.78
N ARG A 42 22.18 13.79 10.36
CA ARG A 42 21.26 14.58 11.16
C ARG A 42 19.94 13.85 11.16
N LEU A 43 19.57 13.34 12.33
CA LEU A 43 18.21 12.97 12.71
C LEU A 43 17.17 14.11 12.56
N GLY A 44 17.52 15.26 11.96
CA GLY A 44 16.73 16.50 12.02
C GLY A 44 16.48 17.21 10.69
N ALA A 45 17.01 16.74 9.56
CA ALA A 45 16.53 17.16 8.22
C ALA A 45 15.59 16.07 7.69
N GLU A 46 14.56 15.76 8.47
CA GLU A 46 13.55 14.79 8.07
C GLU A 46 12.78 15.40 6.90
N ASP A 47 12.77 14.75 5.73
CA ASP A 47 11.98 15.18 4.57
C ASP A 47 10.48 15.16 4.96
N PRO A 48 9.90 16.32 5.33
CA PRO A 48 8.61 16.35 5.99
C PRO A 48 7.48 16.01 5.00
N GLU A 49 7.73 16.30 3.72
CA GLU A 49 6.85 15.97 2.61
C GLU A 49 6.76 14.46 2.39
N SER A 50 7.88 13.73 2.34
CA SER A 50 7.88 12.27 2.19
C SER A 50 7.19 11.60 3.37
N ARG A 51 7.35 12.14 4.59
CA ARG A 51 6.60 11.66 5.77
C ARG A 51 5.11 11.93 5.69
N ALA A 52 4.71 13.11 5.25
CA ALA A 52 3.30 13.45 5.06
C ALA A 52 2.66 12.51 4.02
N ARG A 53 3.31 12.35 2.86
CA ARG A 53 2.88 11.42 1.80
C ARG A 53 2.81 9.97 2.30
N LEU A 54 3.78 9.53 3.10
CA LEU A 54 3.76 8.19 3.71
C LEU A 54 2.55 8.01 4.65
N GLY A 55 2.23 9.04 5.43
CA GLY A 55 1.05 9.06 6.29
C GLY A 55 -0.25 8.99 5.48
N GLU A 56 -0.36 9.77 4.41
CA GLU A 56 -1.50 9.77 3.50
C GLU A 56 -1.70 8.42 2.82
N ALA A 57 -0.63 7.85 2.23
CA ALA A 57 -0.69 6.55 1.58
C ALA A 57 -1.14 5.44 2.56
N ARG A 58 -0.64 5.44 3.80
CA ARG A 58 -1.09 4.52 4.85
C ARG A 58 -2.56 4.72 5.21
N GLN A 59 -3.03 5.96 5.30
CA GLN A 59 -4.45 6.24 5.54
C GLN A 59 -5.33 5.78 4.39
N LEU A 60 -4.90 5.95 3.14
CA LEU A 60 -5.63 5.47 1.96
C LEU A 60 -5.73 3.95 1.96
N VAL A 61 -4.65 3.22 2.26
CA VAL A 61 -4.69 1.76 2.43
C VAL A 61 -5.66 1.36 3.54
N ALA A 62 -5.64 2.03 4.69
CA ALA A 62 -6.55 1.74 5.79
C ALA A 62 -8.02 1.97 5.40
N ARG A 63 -8.32 3.05 4.67
CA ARG A 63 -9.67 3.35 4.17
C ARG A 63 -10.13 2.34 3.12
N LEU A 64 -9.27 1.96 2.18
CA LEU A 64 -9.58 0.93 1.19
C LEU A 64 -9.87 -0.40 1.85
N THR A 65 -9.04 -0.78 2.82
CA THR A 65 -9.18 -2.04 3.57
C THR A 65 -10.41 -2.04 4.48
N ALA A 66 -10.87 -0.87 4.94
CA ALA A 66 -12.12 -0.73 5.68
C ALA A 66 -13.35 -0.80 4.76
N ARG A 67 -13.25 -0.24 3.55
CA ARG A 67 -14.32 -0.24 2.55
C ARG A 67 -14.49 -1.61 1.86
N TYR A 68 -13.39 -2.31 1.64
CA TYR A 68 -13.33 -3.60 0.96
C TYR A 68 -12.61 -4.62 1.85
N PRO A 69 -13.32 -5.28 2.78
CA PRO A 69 -12.75 -6.30 3.67
C PRO A 69 -12.08 -7.46 2.91
N GLU A 70 -12.53 -7.74 1.68
CA GLU A 70 -12.01 -8.75 0.76
C GLU A 70 -10.54 -8.49 0.34
N LEU A 71 -10.04 -7.28 0.63
CA LEU A 71 -8.63 -6.92 0.46
C LEU A 71 -7.75 -7.44 1.60
N ARG A 72 -8.32 -7.89 2.73
CA ARG A 72 -7.57 -8.45 3.87
C ARG A 72 -7.11 -9.88 3.61
N ASP A 73 -7.85 -10.64 2.80
CA ASP A 73 -7.76 -12.11 2.73
C ASP A 73 -6.95 -12.67 1.56
N THR A 74 -6.26 -11.85 0.75
CA THR A 74 -5.49 -12.37 -0.40
C THR A 74 -4.11 -12.95 -0.03
N GLY A 75 -3.99 -13.59 1.13
CA GLY A 75 -2.71 -14.03 1.70
C GLY A 75 -2.68 -15.40 2.37
N ARG A 76 -3.69 -16.26 2.21
CA ARG A 76 -3.54 -17.67 2.61
C ARG A 76 -4.28 -18.60 1.66
N PRO A 77 -3.58 -19.30 0.75
CA PRO A 77 -4.12 -20.55 0.24
C PRO A 77 -4.28 -21.48 1.44
N THR A 78 -5.52 -21.73 1.85
CA THR A 78 -5.82 -22.86 2.73
C THR A 78 -5.47 -24.12 1.95
N SER A 79 -4.41 -24.79 2.40
CA SER A 79 -4.02 -26.14 1.99
C SER A 79 -5.15 -27.15 2.18
#